data_AF-A0A4S8P2K7-F1
#
_entry.id   AF-A0A4S8P2K7-F1
#
_cell.length_a   1.000
_cell.length_b   1.000
_cell.length_c   1.000
_cell.angle_alpha   90.00
_cell.angle_beta   90.00
_cell.angle_gamma   90.00
#
_symmetry.space_group_name_H-M   'P 1'
#
loop_
_entity.id
_entity.type
_entity.pdbx_description
1 polymer ?
#
loop_
_entity_poly.entity_id
_entity_poly.type
_entity_poly.pdbx_seq_one_letter_code
_entity_poly.pdbx_strand_id
1 'polypeptide(L)'
;MGELRYEVLDEGPGTIVFRVRKGAWGIWVRLGAKALDIGEATVPLTPATGLVLSARAGARIGPDEVAELARGLRIALERSALAAPPRVIAVEELVFPGADYQPNGPAAAGYAWVAAAFGVELPPIAIRFDAAANAYEIGFPPA
;
A
#
# COMPACT_ATOMS: atom_id res chain seq x y z
N MET A 1 22.18 -1.75 13.82
CA MET A 1 21.08 -0.87 13.35
C MET A 1 19.82 -1.73 13.35
N GLY A 2 18.79 -1.37 14.10
CA GLY A 2 17.60 -2.23 14.30
C GLY A 2 16.56 -2.06 13.20
N GLU A 3 15.88 -3.15 12.87
CA GLU A 3 14.69 -3.15 11.99
C GLU A 3 13.55 -2.37 12.66
N LEU A 4 12.90 -1.48 11.90
CA LEU A 4 11.78 -0.69 12.41
C LEU A 4 10.49 -1.49 12.31
N ARG A 5 9.69 -1.45 13.37
CA ARG A 5 8.36 -2.05 13.36
C ARG A 5 7.35 -1.09 12.73
N TYR A 6 6.42 -1.65 11.98
CA TYR A 6 5.23 -0.95 11.51
C TYR A 6 3.99 -1.50 12.20
N GLU A 7 2.94 -0.70 12.15
CA GLU A 7 1.62 -1.02 12.64
C GLU A 7 0.65 -0.89 11.46
N VAL A 8 -0.31 -1.80 11.41
CA VAL A 8 -1.47 -1.71 10.52
C VAL A 8 -2.69 -1.58 11.42
N LEU A 9 -3.38 -0.45 11.32
CA LEU A 9 -4.62 -0.22 12.04
C LEU A 9 -5.77 -0.40 11.05
N ASP A 10 -6.66 -1.34 11.32
CA ASP A 10 -7.92 -1.49 10.59
C ASP A 10 -8.92 -0.46 11.14
N GLU A 11 -9.40 0.43 10.28
CA GLU A 11 -10.36 1.48 10.65
C GLU A 11 -11.78 1.19 10.13
N GLY A 12 -12.02 -0.04 9.66
CA GLY A 12 -13.29 -0.50 9.14
C GLY A 12 -13.21 -0.94 7.68
N PRO A 13 -14.36 -1.31 7.09
CA PRO A 13 -14.41 -1.99 5.80
C PRO A 13 -13.59 -1.29 4.71
N GLY A 14 -12.53 -1.95 4.25
CA GLY A 14 -11.68 -1.48 3.16
C GLY A 14 -10.73 -0.34 3.50
N THR A 15 -10.60 0.06 4.77
CA THR A 15 -9.70 1.15 5.18
C THR A 15 -8.64 0.67 6.16
N ILE A 16 -7.38 0.93 5.83
CA ILE A 16 -6.26 0.70 6.74
C ILE A 16 -5.42 1.97 6.95
N VAL A 17 -4.72 2.00 8.08
CA VAL A 17 -3.63 2.94 8.33
C VAL A 17 -2.35 2.15 8.50
N PHE A 18 -1.41 2.39 7.59
CA PHE A 18 -0.05 1.94 7.71
C PHE A 18 0.77 3.00 8.45
N ARG A 19 1.48 2.60 9.52
CA ARG A 19 2.27 3.52 10.32
C ARG A 19 3.61 2.95 10.75
N VAL A 20 4.66 3.77 10.64
CA VAL A 20 5.98 3.55 11.26
C VAL A 20 6.29 4.74 12.15
N ARG A 21 6.64 4.49 13.42
CA ARG A 21 7.03 5.55 14.37
C ARG A 21 8.51 5.46 14.71
N LYS A 22 9.27 6.52 14.46
CA LYS A 22 10.65 6.65 14.93
C LYS A 22 10.91 8.07 15.46
N GLY A 23 10.65 8.27 16.75
CA GLY A 23 10.76 9.60 17.35
C GLY A 23 9.70 10.55 16.79
N ALA A 24 10.10 11.76 16.38
CA ALA A 24 9.19 12.78 15.86
C ALA A 24 8.85 12.65 14.36
N TRP A 25 9.44 11.66 13.66
CA TRP A 25 9.30 11.46 12.22
C TRP A 25 8.88 10.02 11.94
N GLY A 26 8.10 9.79 10.88
CA GLY A 26 7.61 8.45 10.57
C GLY A 26 7.12 8.27 9.15
N ILE A 27 6.44 7.15 8.95
CA ILE A 27 5.60 6.91 7.77
C ILE A 27 4.17 6.86 8.29
N TRP A 28 3.27 7.60 7.65
CA TRP A 28 1.84 7.46 7.90
C TRP A 28 1.09 7.52 6.59
N VAL A 29 0.33 6.45 6.29
CA VAL A 29 -0.51 6.38 5.11
C VAL A 29 -1.85 5.77 5.49
N ARG A 30 -2.94 6.48 5.23
CA ARG A 30 -4.30 5.93 5.25
C ARG A 30 -4.72 5.59 3.83
N LEU A 31 -5.11 4.35 3.62
CA LEU A 31 -5.58 3.82 2.35
C LEU A 31 -7.00 3.28 2.52
N GLY A 32 -7.94 3.86 1.77
CA GLY A 32 -9.31 3.38 1.61
C GLY A 32 -9.49 2.81 0.20
N ALA A 33 -9.81 1.53 0.09
CA ALA A 33 -10.01 0.85 -1.19
C ALA A 33 -11.04 -0.29 -1.09
N LYS A 34 -11.53 -0.71 -2.26
CA LYS A 34 -12.51 -1.79 -2.42
C LYS A 34 -12.04 -2.79 -3.47
N ALA A 35 -12.33 -4.06 -3.23
CA ALA A 35 -12.21 -5.13 -4.22
C ALA A 35 -13.53 -5.25 -5.00
N LEU A 36 -13.45 -5.27 -6.33
CA LEU A 36 -14.61 -5.32 -7.22
C LEU A 36 -14.40 -6.38 -8.30
N ASP A 37 -15.46 -7.11 -8.63
CA ASP A 37 -15.47 -8.10 -9.73
C ASP A 37 -15.87 -7.51 -11.08
N ILE A 38 -16.17 -6.21 -11.12
CA ILE A 38 -16.55 -5.45 -12.30
C ILE A 38 -15.84 -4.10 -12.33
N GLY A 39 -15.65 -3.56 -13.53
CA GLY A 39 -15.02 -2.26 -13.75
C GLY A 39 -13.89 -2.32 -14.77
N GLU A 40 -13.44 -1.16 -15.20
CA GLU A 40 -12.30 -0.99 -16.09
C GLU A 40 -11.13 -0.41 -15.29
N ALA A 41 -10.05 -1.18 -15.21
CA ALA A 41 -8.83 -0.74 -14.53
C ALA A 41 -8.00 0.15 -15.44
N THR A 42 -7.36 1.15 -14.85
CA THR A 42 -6.47 2.08 -15.56
C THR A 42 -4.99 1.73 -15.38
N VAL A 43 -4.67 0.96 -14.33
CA VAL A 43 -3.30 0.52 -14.05
C VAL A 43 -3.27 -1.01 -13.88
N PRO A 44 -2.54 -1.76 -14.72
CA PRO A 44 -2.44 -3.21 -14.56
C PRO A 44 -1.62 -3.59 -13.32
N LEU A 45 -2.17 -4.47 -12.49
CA LEU A 45 -1.47 -5.04 -11.33
C LEU A 45 -0.96 -6.44 -11.68
N THR A 46 -1.86 -7.34 -12.05
CA THR A 46 -1.59 -8.73 -12.47
C THR A 46 -2.38 -9.01 -13.75
N PRO A 47 -2.25 -10.20 -14.39
CA PRO A 47 -3.11 -10.56 -15.53
C PRO A 47 -4.61 -10.58 -15.21
N ALA A 48 -4.98 -10.80 -13.94
CA ALA A 48 -6.37 -10.92 -13.51
C ALA A 48 -6.91 -9.66 -12.82
N THR A 49 -6.03 -8.79 -12.30
CA THR A 49 -6.40 -7.67 -11.45
C THR A 49 -5.78 -6.36 -11.95
N GLY A 50 -6.56 -5.30 -11.95
CA GLY A 50 -6.06 -3.95 -12.15
C GLY A 50 -6.48 -2.98 -11.04
N LEU A 51 -5.92 -1.78 -11.08
CA LEU A 51 -6.15 -0.68 -10.17
C LEU A 51 -6.93 0.43 -10.89
N VAL A 52 -7.89 1.02 -10.20
CA VAL A 52 -8.54 2.26 -10.60
C VAL A 52 -8.56 3.23 -9.41
N LEU A 53 -8.41 4.52 -9.70
CA LEU A 53 -8.47 5.57 -8.70
C LEU A 53 -9.82 6.30 -8.86
N SER A 54 -10.49 6.55 -7.74
CA SER A 54 -11.59 7.52 -7.74
C SER A 54 -11.08 8.91 -8.13
N ALA A 55 -11.97 9.78 -8.63
CA ALA A 55 -11.62 11.17 -8.94
C ALA A 55 -11.01 11.90 -7.73
N ARG A 56 -11.50 11.60 -6.52
CA ARG A 56 -10.98 12.16 -5.27
C ARG A 56 -9.55 11.68 -4.98
N ALA A 57 -9.29 10.38 -5.10
CA ALA A 57 -7.94 9.84 -4.89
C ALA A 57 -6.97 10.37 -5.96
N GLY A 58 -7.37 10.30 -7.24
CA GLY A 58 -6.55 10.73 -8.36
C GLY A 58 -6.20 12.22 -8.37
N ALA A 59 -7.03 13.08 -7.77
CA ALA A 59 -6.71 14.51 -7.62
C ALA A 59 -5.64 14.80 -6.56
N ARG A 60 -5.32 13.85 -5.67
CA ARG A 60 -4.43 14.05 -4.52
C ARG A 60 -3.07 13.36 -4.64
N ILE A 61 -2.91 12.48 -5.62
CA ILE A 61 -1.72 11.64 -5.74
C ILE A 61 -1.17 11.72 -7.16
N GLY A 62 0.14 11.81 -7.29
CA GLY A 62 0.84 11.89 -8.56
C GLY A 62 1.15 10.51 -9.15
N PRO A 63 1.70 10.46 -10.37
CA PRO A 63 2.06 9.21 -11.03
C PRO A 63 3.03 8.33 -10.23
N ASP A 64 3.94 8.94 -9.48
CA ASP A 64 4.94 8.22 -8.68
C ASP A 64 4.29 7.50 -7.49
N GLU A 65 3.37 8.15 -6.76
CA GLU A 65 2.62 7.50 -5.70
C GLU A 65 1.73 6.37 -6.24
N VAL A 66 1.16 6.55 -7.43
CA VAL A 66 0.35 5.52 -8.09
C VAL A 66 1.21 4.32 -8.47
N ALA A 67 2.41 4.55 -8.99
CA ALA A 67 3.37 3.50 -9.32
C ALA A 67 3.78 2.71 -8.07
N GLU A 68 4.06 3.40 -6.96
CA GLU A 68 4.40 2.78 -5.68
C GLU A 68 3.23 1.98 -5.10
N LEU A 69 2.02 2.55 -5.10
CA LEU A 69 0.81 1.83 -4.67
C LEU A 69 0.59 0.57 -5.51
N ALA A 70 0.67 0.69 -6.84
CA ALA A 70 0.53 -0.43 -7.75
C ALA A 70 1.60 -1.51 -7.53
N ARG A 71 2.84 -1.10 -7.24
CA ARG A 71 3.94 -2.01 -6.90
C ARG A 71 3.62 -2.81 -5.64
N GLY A 72 3.18 -2.15 -4.57
CA GLY A 72 2.80 -2.81 -3.32
C GLY A 72 1.63 -3.79 -3.48
N LEU A 73 0.57 -3.37 -4.16
CA LEU A 73 -0.60 -4.19 -4.45
C LEU A 73 -0.23 -5.43 -5.28
N ARG A 74 0.59 -5.25 -6.34
CA ARG A 74 1.05 -6.34 -7.20
C ARG A 74 1.78 -7.42 -6.41
N ILE A 75 2.80 -7.02 -5.64
CA ILE A 75 3.59 -7.97 -4.84
C ILE A 75 2.69 -8.72 -3.85
N ALA A 76 1.74 -8.03 -3.22
CA ALA A 76 0.84 -8.67 -2.28
C ALA A 76 -0.15 -9.65 -2.94
N LEU A 77 -0.72 -9.29 -4.09
CA LEU A 77 -1.62 -10.15 -4.86
C LEU A 77 -0.92 -11.41 -5.39
N GLU A 78 0.32 -11.27 -5.86
CA GLU A 78 1.11 -12.41 -6.33
C GLU A 78 1.42 -13.38 -5.19
N ARG A 79 1.67 -12.86 -3.99
CA ARG A 79 2.01 -13.66 -2.80
C ARG A 79 0.81 -14.27 -2.09
N SER A 80 -0.33 -13.61 -2.12
CA SER A 80 -1.53 -14.09 -1.42
C SER A 80 -2.11 -15.35 -2.04
N ALA A 81 -1.73 -15.67 -3.29
CA ALA A 81 -2.19 -16.85 -4.02
C ALA A 81 -3.72 -17.03 -3.96
N LEU A 82 -4.47 -15.92 -4.04
CA LEU A 82 -5.93 -15.94 -3.97
C LEU A 82 -6.50 -16.86 -5.05
N ALA A 83 -7.39 -17.76 -4.65
CA ALA A 83 -8.08 -18.65 -5.59
C ALA A 83 -8.95 -17.87 -6.59
N ALA A 84 -9.51 -16.74 -6.14
CA ALA A 84 -10.31 -15.82 -6.96
C ALA A 84 -9.88 -14.37 -6.65
N PRO A 85 -8.84 -13.85 -7.31
CA PRO A 85 -8.46 -12.46 -7.13
C PRO A 85 -9.53 -11.53 -7.73
N PRO A 86 -9.76 -10.32 -7.16
CA PRO A 86 -10.71 -9.38 -7.73
C PRO A 86 -10.25 -8.92 -9.11
N ARG A 87 -11.18 -8.50 -9.96
CA ARG A 87 -10.83 -7.90 -11.25
C ARG A 87 -10.29 -6.49 -11.10
N VAL A 88 -10.83 -5.74 -10.14
CA VAL A 88 -10.47 -4.33 -9.92
C VAL A 88 -10.28 -4.05 -8.44
N ILE A 89 -9.21 -3.35 -8.10
CA ILE A 89 -9.05 -2.67 -6.82
C ILE A 89 -9.34 -1.19 -7.06
N ALA A 90 -10.41 -0.68 -6.46
CA ALA A 90 -10.82 0.72 -6.57
C ALA A 90 -10.37 1.49 -5.33
N VAL A 91 -9.44 2.43 -5.51
CA VAL A 91 -8.94 3.28 -4.43
C VAL A 91 -9.81 4.53 -4.31
N GLU A 92 -10.48 4.64 -3.18
CA GLU A 92 -11.38 5.74 -2.86
C GLU A 92 -10.64 6.87 -2.14
N GLU A 93 -9.59 6.53 -1.38
CA GLU A 93 -8.84 7.48 -0.59
C GLU A 93 -7.39 7.04 -0.39
N LEU A 94 -6.45 7.97 -0.56
CA LEU A 94 -5.05 7.83 -0.16
C LEU A 94 -4.62 9.14 0.52
N VAL A 95 -4.20 9.06 1.78
CA VAL A 95 -3.87 10.24 2.61
C VAL A 95 -2.53 10.03 3.30
N PHE A 96 -1.68 11.04 3.24
CA PHE A 96 -0.40 11.13 3.95
C PHE A 96 -0.23 12.55 4.50
N PRO A 97 0.02 12.73 5.81
CA PRO A 97 0.41 14.00 6.40
C PRO A 97 1.76 14.44 5.83
N GLY A 98 1.93 15.73 5.53
CA GLY A 98 3.20 16.23 4.98
C GLY A 98 4.42 15.97 5.87
N ALA A 99 4.24 15.90 7.19
CA ALA A 99 5.31 15.62 8.14
C ALA A 99 5.77 14.14 8.15
N ASP A 100 4.94 13.21 7.66
CA ASP A 100 5.19 11.77 7.64
C ASP A 100 5.11 11.19 6.21
N TYR A 101 5.20 12.07 5.21
CA TYR A 101 5.17 11.67 3.80
C TYR A 101 6.48 10.97 3.45
N GLN A 102 6.35 9.79 2.84
CA GLN A 102 7.44 9.08 2.18
C GLN A 102 6.96 8.61 0.81
N PRO A 103 7.75 8.81 -0.27
CA PRO A 103 7.34 8.43 -1.62
C PRO A 103 6.93 6.95 -1.77
N ASN A 104 7.58 6.07 -1.02
CA ASN A 104 7.34 4.62 -1.03
C ASN A 104 6.29 4.14 -0.02
N GLY A 105 5.78 5.03 0.85
CA GLY A 105 4.71 4.71 1.80
C GLY A 105 3.46 4.08 1.18
N PRO A 106 2.97 4.56 0.02
CA PRO A 106 1.86 3.94 -0.70
C PRO A 106 2.06 2.45 -1.01
N ALA A 107 3.29 2.01 -1.30
CA ALA A 107 3.57 0.60 -1.56
C ALA A 107 3.34 -0.27 -0.31
N ALA A 108 3.82 0.18 0.85
CA ALA A 108 3.59 -0.54 2.10
C ALA A 108 2.09 -0.57 2.48
N ALA A 109 1.38 0.54 2.27
CA ALA A 109 -0.07 0.60 2.50
C ALA A 109 -0.82 -0.36 1.56
N GLY A 110 -0.52 -0.37 0.26
CA GLY A 110 -1.13 -1.32 -0.68
C GLY A 110 -0.90 -2.78 -0.28
N TYR A 111 0.32 -3.11 0.12
CA TYR A 111 0.68 -4.45 0.57
C TYR A 111 -0.10 -4.89 1.81
N ALA A 112 -0.13 -4.03 2.83
CA ALA A 112 -0.87 -4.26 4.06
C ALA A 112 -2.38 -4.35 3.82
N TRP A 113 -2.92 -3.54 2.90
CA TRP A 113 -4.34 -3.54 2.58
C TRP A 113 -4.78 -4.88 1.98
N VAL A 114 -4.00 -5.48 1.08
CA VAL A 114 -4.32 -6.82 0.53
C VAL A 114 -4.34 -7.88 1.65
N ALA A 115 -3.36 -7.86 2.54
CA ALA A 115 -3.34 -8.78 3.69
C ALA A 115 -4.63 -8.68 4.51
N ALA A 116 -5.03 -7.46 4.87
CA ALA A 116 -6.22 -7.20 5.66
C ALA A 116 -7.52 -7.51 4.90
N ALA A 117 -7.65 -7.03 3.67
CA ALA A 117 -8.88 -7.12 2.87
C ALA A 117 -9.26 -8.55 2.53
N PHE A 118 -8.28 -9.44 2.34
CA PHE A 118 -8.51 -10.84 2.00
C PHE A 118 -8.22 -11.81 3.15
N GLY A 119 -7.86 -11.31 4.33
CA GLY A 119 -7.55 -12.15 5.50
C GLY A 119 -6.39 -13.13 5.25
N VAL A 120 -5.39 -12.69 4.47
CA VAL A 120 -4.23 -13.51 4.11
C VAL A 120 -3.00 -13.10 4.91
N GLU A 121 -2.20 -14.09 5.30
CA GLU A 121 -0.91 -13.83 5.91
C GLU A 121 0.14 -13.55 4.82
N LEU A 122 0.73 -12.36 4.88
CA LEU A 122 1.84 -11.97 4.01
C LEU A 122 3.12 -11.87 4.83
N PRO A 123 4.29 -12.25 4.27
CA PRO A 123 5.54 -12.10 5.00
C PRO A 123 5.82 -10.64 5.37
N PRO A 124 6.46 -10.36 6.51
CA PRO A 124 6.68 -9.00 6.96
C PRO A 124 7.57 -8.23 5.99
N ILE A 125 7.28 -6.93 5.82
CA ILE A 125 8.15 -6.01 5.10
C ILE A 125 9.26 -5.50 6.02
N ALA A 126 10.47 -5.38 5.50
CA ALA A 126 11.60 -4.80 6.22
C ALA A 126 11.58 -3.29 6.06
N ILE A 127 11.76 -2.56 7.17
CA ILE A 127 11.77 -1.09 7.15
C ILE A 127 13.03 -0.57 7.80
N ARG A 128 13.76 0.25 7.04
CA ARG A 128 15.02 0.84 7.46
C ARG A 128 15.01 2.33 7.18
N PHE A 129 15.56 3.12 8.09
CA PHE A 129 15.85 4.53 7.82
C PHE A 129 17.26 4.66 7.24
N ASP A 130 17.37 5.24 6.06
CA ASP A 130 18.64 5.67 5.48
C ASP A 130 18.92 7.12 5.85
N ALA A 131 19.94 7.33 6.68
CA ALA A 131 20.36 8.66 7.12
C ALA A 131 21.04 9.47 6.01
N ALA A 132 21.66 8.81 5.02
CA ALA A 132 22.33 9.50 3.92
C ALA A 132 21.31 10.13 2.97
N ALA A 133 20.25 9.37 2.64
CA ALA A 133 19.14 9.85 1.83
C ALA A 133 18.07 10.63 2.62
N ASN A 134 18.14 10.60 3.96
CA ASN A 134 17.11 11.10 4.87
C ASN A 134 15.71 10.57 4.53
N ALA A 135 15.64 9.26 4.24
CA ALA A 135 14.44 8.60 3.73
C ALA A 135 14.28 7.21 4.36
N TYR A 136 13.05 6.69 4.33
CA TYR A 136 12.80 5.30 4.68
C TYR A 136 12.92 4.41 3.44
N GLU A 137 13.54 3.27 3.61
CA GLU A 137 13.54 2.17 2.66
C GLU A 137 12.55 1.11 3.10
N ILE A 138 11.72 0.66 2.16
CA ILE A 138 10.79 -0.44 2.35
C ILE A 138 11.27 -1.62 1.51
N GLY A 139 11.83 -2.62 2.19
CA GLY A 139 12.25 -3.88 1.62
C GLY A 139 11.08 -4.87 1.61
N PHE A 140 10.65 -5.25 0.41
CA PHE A 140 9.71 -6.35 0.26
C PHE A 140 10.49 -7.67 0.29
N PRO A 141 9.93 -8.72 0.87
CA PRO A 141 10.56 -10.04 0.86
C PRO A 141 10.85 -10.48 -0.59
N PRO A 142 11.93 -11.24 -0.85
CA PRO A 142 12.27 -11.73 -2.18
C PRO A 142 11.20 -12.71 -2.69
N ALA A 143 10.93 -12.68 -4.00
CA ALA A 143 9.92 -13.50 -4.67
C ALA A 143 10.17 -15.00 -4.44
#